data_AF-A0A951YF84-F1
#
_entry.id   AF-A0A951YF84-F1
#
_cell.length_a   1.000
_cell.length_b   1.000
_cell.length_c   1.000
_cell.angle_alpha   90.00
_cell.angle_beta   90.00
_cell.angle_gamma   90.00
#
_symmetry.space_group_name_H-M   'P 1'
#
loop_
_entity.id
_entity.type
_entity.pdbx_description
1 polymer ?
#
loop_
_entity_poly.entity_id
_entity_poly.type
_entity_poly.pdbx_seq_one_letter_code
_entity_poly.pdbx_strand_id
1 'polypeptide(L)'
;MKKITFLFAISASITFTSCKKSYDCSCTTVVTTRVTQFFTDTTITETFNENKKIEAGSKKKAQTACDEHKRNMENEYGNFQLNSPDYSASASTSCTMTKQ
;
A
#
# COMPACT_ATOMS: atom_id res chain seq x y z
N MET A 1 -11.69 -51.00 -44.54
CA MET A 1 -11.09 -49.64 -44.44
C MET A 1 -11.04 -49.24 -42.97
N LYS A 2 -10.06 -48.41 -42.60
CA LYS A 2 -9.43 -48.32 -41.28
C LYS A 2 -10.32 -47.82 -40.13
N LYS A 3 -10.05 -48.36 -38.93
CA LYS A 3 -10.46 -47.92 -37.60
C LYS A 3 -9.98 -46.47 -37.35
N ILE A 4 -10.83 -45.58 -36.83
CA ILE A 4 -10.38 -44.42 -36.04
C ILE A 4 -11.35 -44.19 -34.88
N THR A 5 -10.94 -44.71 -33.73
CA THR A 5 -11.44 -44.38 -32.40
C THR A 5 -11.24 -42.89 -32.16
N PHE A 6 -12.31 -42.10 -32.12
CA PHE A 6 -12.25 -40.71 -31.67
C PHE A 6 -12.14 -40.70 -30.15
N LEU A 7 -10.91 -40.87 -29.65
CA LEU A 7 -10.52 -40.48 -28.30
C LEU A 7 -10.64 -38.95 -28.24
N PHE A 8 -11.80 -38.45 -27.81
CA PHE A 8 -11.93 -37.09 -27.31
C PHE A 8 -11.09 -37.00 -26.04
N ALA A 9 -9.81 -36.67 -26.23
CA ALA A 9 -8.94 -36.21 -25.17
C ALA A 9 -9.60 -34.97 -24.57
N ILE A 10 -10.30 -35.15 -23.46
CA ILE A 10 -10.69 -34.10 -22.55
C ILE A 10 -9.36 -33.51 -22.07
N SER A 11 -8.85 -32.54 -22.81
CA SER A 11 -7.88 -31.58 -22.30
C SER A 11 -8.62 -30.84 -21.20
N ALA A 12 -8.61 -31.42 -20.00
CA ALA A 12 -8.88 -30.70 -18.78
C ALA A 12 -7.88 -29.56 -18.79
N SER A 13 -8.32 -28.41 -19.29
CA SER A 13 -7.69 -27.13 -19.09
C SER A 13 -7.57 -27.02 -17.58
N ILE A 14 -6.40 -27.37 -17.04
CA ILE A 14 -6.06 -27.08 -15.66
C ILE A 14 -5.98 -25.57 -15.65
N THR A 15 -7.13 -24.92 -15.52
CA THR A 15 -7.23 -23.57 -15.02
C THR A 15 -6.59 -23.66 -13.65
N PHE A 16 -5.28 -23.40 -13.61
CA PHE A 16 -4.62 -22.91 -12.42
C PHE A 16 -5.37 -21.63 -12.07
N THR A 17 -6.50 -21.77 -11.38
CA THR A 17 -7.07 -20.71 -10.57
C THR A 17 -5.97 -20.40 -9.59
N SER A 18 -5.09 -19.48 -9.98
CA SER A 18 -4.08 -18.92 -9.13
C SER A 18 -4.87 -18.42 -7.93
N CYS A 19 -4.78 -19.11 -6.79
CA CYS A 19 -5.43 -18.73 -5.55
C CYS A 19 -4.75 -17.47 -5.01
N LYS A 20 -4.79 -16.38 -5.79
CA LYS A 20 -4.46 -15.05 -5.31
C LYS A 20 -5.54 -14.70 -4.31
N LYS A 21 -5.09 -14.41 -3.10
CA LYS A 21 -5.93 -13.85 -2.06
C LYS A 21 -5.82 -12.34 -2.20
N SER A 22 -6.95 -11.67 -2.07
CA SER A 22 -6.99 -10.22 -2.04
C SER A 22 -6.76 -9.73 -0.61
N TYR A 23 -5.93 -8.71 -0.49
CA TYR A 23 -5.66 -8.01 0.75
C TYR A 23 -5.81 -6.51 0.49
N ASP A 24 -6.35 -5.78 1.45
CA ASP A 24 -6.30 -4.33 1.48
C ASP A 24 -5.13 -3.89 2.38
N CYS A 25 -4.36 -2.93 1.90
CA CYS A 25 -3.40 -2.19 2.70
C CYS A 25 -3.95 -0.76 2.85
N SER A 26 -4.35 -0.40 4.06
CA SER A 26 -4.85 0.92 4.40
C SER A 26 -3.78 1.69 5.14
N CYS A 27 -3.30 2.77 4.55
CA CYS A 27 -2.26 3.62 5.12
C CYS A 27 -2.82 5.00 5.48
N THR A 28 -2.43 5.49 6.64
CA THR A 28 -2.75 6.84 7.12
C THR A 28 -1.44 7.54 7.43
N THR A 29 -1.23 8.69 6.79
CA THR A 29 -0.10 9.58 7.04
C THR A 29 -0.59 10.86 7.69
N VAL A 30 0.02 11.23 8.81
CA VAL A 30 -0.25 12.47 9.53
C VAL A 30 0.97 13.37 9.37
N VAL A 31 0.77 14.53 8.75
CA VAL A 31 1.78 15.59 8.64
C VAL A 31 1.43 16.66 9.66
N THR A 32 2.36 16.95 10.55
CA THR A 32 2.22 18.02 11.55
C THR A 32 3.26 19.08 11.26
N THR A 33 2.78 20.30 11.01
CA THR A 33 3.61 21.49 10.78
C THR A 33 3.42 22.44 11.94
N ARG A 34 4.51 22.82 12.60
CA ARG A 34 4.53 23.89 13.59
C ARG A 34 5.12 25.14 12.96
N VAL A 35 4.41 26.25 13.13
CA VAL A 35 4.82 27.58 12.69
C VAL A 35 4.93 28.45 13.92
N THR A 36 6.12 28.95 14.18
CA THR A 36 6.40 29.88 15.27
C THR A 36 6.65 31.26 14.66
N GLN A 37 5.70 32.18 14.77
CA GLN A 37 5.89 33.56 14.28
C GLN A 37 5.44 34.56 15.35
N PHE A 38 6.27 35.58 15.59
CA PHE A 38 5.94 36.73 16.45
C PHE A 38 5.25 36.35 17.77
N PHE A 39 5.82 35.39 18.52
CA PHE A 39 5.34 34.87 19.82
C PHE A 39 4.07 33.99 19.77
N THR A 40 3.62 33.59 18.58
CA THR A 40 2.48 32.66 18.43
C THR A 40 2.95 31.33 17.85
N ASP A 41 2.62 30.23 18.53
CA ASP A 41 2.82 28.87 18.05
C ASP A 41 1.53 28.34 17.42
N THR A 42 1.55 28.08 16.12
CA THR A 42 0.43 27.44 15.40
C THR A 42 0.83 26.04 14.99
N THR A 43 -0.01 25.06 15.31
CA THR A 43 0.15 23.69 14.83
C THR A 43 -0.92 23.39 13.78
N ILE A 44 -0.48 22.98 12.60
CA ILE A 44 -1.33 22.55 11.49
C ILE A 44 -1.14 21.05 11.35
N THR A 45 -2.23 20.29 11.33
CA THR A 45 -2.21 18.84 11.15
C THR A 45 -3.01 18.47 9.91
N GLU A 46 -2.37 17.76 8.99
CA GLU A 46 -2.99 17.23 7.78
C GLU A 46 -2.95 15.70 7.83
N THR A 47 -4.05 15.06 7.44
CA THR A 47 -4.17 13.60 7.44
C THR A 47 -4.48 13.11 6.03
N PHE A 48 -3.63 12.24 5.52
CA PHE A 48 -3.74 11.61 4.22
C PHE A 48 -4.06 10.13 4.41
N ASN A 49 -5.08 9.64 3.70
CA ASN A 49 -5.47 8.24 3.75
C ASN A 49 -5.36 7.65 2.35
N GLU A 50 -4.66 6.53 2.23
CA GLU A 50 -4.51 5.81 0.98
C GLU A 50 -4.82 4.33 1.19
N ASN A 51 -5.58 3.76 0.26
CA ASN A 51 -5.94 2.35 0.27
C ASN A 51 -5.42 1.69 -1.00
N LYS A 52 -4.64 0.62 -0.83
CA LYS A 52 -4.08 -0.15 -1.93
C LYS A 52 -4.55 -1.61 -1.86
N LYS A 53 -5.19 -2.07 -2.94
CA LYS A 53 -5.53 -3.48 -3.13
C LYS A 53 -4.29 -4.26 -3.55
N ILE A 54 -4.07 -5.41 -2.91
CA ILE A 54 -2.93 -6.28 -3.15
C ILE A 54 -3.43 -7.69 -3.42
N GLU A 55 -3.18 -8.18 -4.63
CA GLU A 55 -3.42 -9.58 -4.98
C GLU A 55 -2.14 -10.40 -4.79
N ALA A 56 -2.14 -11.32 -3.83
CA ALA A 56 -0.96 -12.12 -3.52
C ALA A 56 -1.31 -13.58 -3.24
N GLY A 57 -0.42 -14.49 -3.66
CA GLY A 57 -0.54 -15.92 -3.35
C GLY A 57 -0.31 -16.25 -1.87
N SER A 58 0.22 -15.32 -1.07
CA SER A 58 0.44 -15.52 0.38
C SER A 58 0.39 -14.21 1.16
N LYS A 59 0.07 -14.31 2.46
CA LYS A 59 0.05 -13.16 3.39
C LYS A 59 1.42 -12.46 3.46
N LYS A 60 2.53 -13.21 3.42
CA LYS A 60 3.89 -12.65 3.46
C LYS A 60 4.16 -11.74 2.25
N LYS A 61 3.76 -12.17 1.05
CA LYS A 61 3.92 -11.35 -0.16
C LYS A 61 3.03 -10.09 -0.11
N ALA A 62 1.81 -10.23 0.42
CA ALA A 62 0.93 -9.08 0.62
C ALA A 62 1.53 -8.08 1.63
N GLN A 63 2.08 -8.58 2.74
CA GLN A 63 2.73 -7.76 3.76
C GLN A 63 3.93 -7.00 3.16
N THR A 64 4.80 -7.67 2.42
CA THR A 64 5.94 -7.00 1.77
C THR A 64 5.49 -5.86 0.84
N ALA A 65 4.44 -6.08 0.05
CA ALA A 65 3.89 -5.04 -0.82
C ALA A 65 3.24 -3.89 -0.04
N CYS A 66 2.65 -4.17 1.14
CA CYS A 66 2.11 -3.15 2.05
C CYS A 66 3.23 -2.36 2.75
N ASP A 67 4.32 -3.03 3.16
CA ASP A 67 5.50 -2.38 3.77
C ASP A 67 6.27 -1.52 2.76
N GLU A 68 6.29 -1.92 1.49
CA GLU A 68 6.83 -1.12 0.40
C GLU A 68 5.96 0.11 0.15
N HIS A 69 4.64 -0.06 0.16
CA HIS A 69 3.70 1.06 0.05
C HIS A 69 3.87 2.07 1.20
N LYS A 70 3.99 1.58 2.44
CA LYS A 70 4.31 2.40 3.63
C LYS A 70 5.58 3.24 3.40
N ARG A 71 6.66 2.60 2.94
CA ARG A 71 7.94 3.27 2.68
C ARG A 71 7.83 4.35 1.60
N ASN A 72 7.05 4.10 0.56
CA ASN A 72 6.82 5.10 -0.48
C ASN A 72 6.10 6.33 0.07
N MET A 73 5.06 6.12 0.89
CA MET A 73 4.38 7.23 1.56
C MET A 73 5.30 7.95 2.56
N GLU A 74 6.09 7.23 3.35
CA GLU A 74 7.09 7.85 4.23
C GLU A 74 8.10 8.69 3.46
N ASN A 75 8.52 8.28 2.26
CA ASN A 75 9.43 9.07 1.43
C ASN A 75 8.74 10.29 0.80
N GLU A 76 7.49 10.16 0.39
CA GLU A 76 6.68 11.23 -0.21
C GLU A 76 6.38 12.34 0.80
N TYR A 77 5.92 11.96 2.00
CA TYR A 77 5.50 12.92 3.03
C TYR A 77 6.59 13.24 4.07
N GLY A 78 7.58 12.37 4.26
CA GLY A 78 8.66 12.52 5.25
C GLY A 78 9.80 13.44 4.83
N ASN A 79 9.91 13.79 3.54
CA ASN A 79 10.91 14.74 3.04
C ASN A 79 10.44 16.19 3.04
N PHE A 80 9.51 16.56 3.92
CA PHE A 80 9.06 17.94 4.08
C PHE A 80 10.16 18.76 4.79
N GLN A 81 11.17 19.21 4.05
CA GLN A 81 12.15 20.17 4.55
C GLN A 81 11.57 21.58 4.44
N LEU A 82 11.38 22.22 5.59
CA LEU A 82 11.05 23.64 5.66
C LEU A 82 12.36 24.41 5.78
N ASN A 83 12.64 25.31 4.83
CA ASN A 83 13.88 26.08 4.74
C ASN A 83 13.96 27.24 5.76
N SER A 84 13.22 27.18 6.86
CA SER A 84 13.18 28.24 7.86
C SER A 84 13.21 27.66 9.28
N PRO A 85 14.03 28.22 10.19
CA PRO A 85 14.14 27.75 11.58
C PRO A 85 12.85 27.95 12.38
N ASP A 86 11.97 28.83 11.92
CA ASP A 86 10.67 29.14 12.53
C ASP A 86 9.61 28.08 12.22
N TYR A 87 9.97 27.07 11.43
CA TYR A 87 9.08 26.02 10.98
C TYR A 87 9.66 24.64 11.28
N SER A 88 8.83 23.74 11.78
CA SER A 88 9.16 22.32 11.85
C SER A 88 8.03 21.50 11.26
N ALA A 89 8.38 20.49 10.46
CA ALA A 89 7.44 19.51 9.95
C ALA A 89 7.85 18.12 10.40
N SER A 90 6.87 17.30 10.75
CA SER A 90 7.05 15.88 11.00
C SER A 90 5.93 15.11 10.34
N ALA A 91 6.27 14.03 9.63
CA ALA A 91 5.29 13.10 9.08
C ALA A 91 5.38 11.75 9.80
N SER A 92 4.22 11.12 10.03
CA SER A 92 4.13 9.76 10.55
C SER A 92 3.16 8.95 9.73
N THR A 93 3.61 7.81 9.22
CA THR A 93 2.78 6.90 8.41
C THR A 93 2.54 5.59 9.14
N SER A 94 1.28 5.18 9.20
CA SER A 94 0.85 3.89 9.74
C SER A 94 0.07 3.13 8.67
N CYS A 95 0.31 1.83 8.54
CA CYS A 95 -0.39 0.99 7.57
C CYS A 95 -0.94 -0.27 8.24
N THR A 96 -2.17 -0.62 7.91
CA THR A 96 -2.84 -1.83 8.37
C THR A 96 -3.21 -2.69 7.17
N MET A 97 -2.81 -3.97 7.21
CA MET A 97 -3.18 -4.94 6.17
C MET A 97 -4.33 -5.82 6.64
N THR A 98 -5.41 -5.84 5.87
CA THR A 98 -6.61 -6.64 6.12
C THR A 98 -6.82 -7.61 4.96
N LYS A 99 -7.16 -8.86 5.26
CA LYS A 99 -7.52 -9.83 4.22
C LYS A 99 -8.97 -9.59 3.81
N GLN A 100 -9.24 -9.45 2.51
CA GLN A 100 -10.60 -9.44 1.97
C GLN A 100 -11.18 -10.86 1.89
#